data_AF-R7G005-F1
#
_entry.id   AF-R7G005-F1
#
_cell.length_a   1.000
_cell.length_b   1.000
_cell.length_c   1.000
_cell.angle_alpha   90.00
_cell.angle_beta   90.00
_cell.angle_gamma   90.00
#
_symmetry.space_group_name_H-M   'P 1'
#
loop_
_entity.id
_entity.type
_entity.pdbx_description
1 polymer ?
#
loop_
_entity_poly.entity_id
_entity_poly.type
_entity_poly.pdbx_seq_one_letter_code
_entity_poly.pdbx_strand_id
1 'polypeptide(L)'
;MYPLGSNGEKGLSLKELFSSRVFWVLAIMMVCAGASEQAVSQWASTFAETGLGVGKAIGDLAGPMAFAVLMGTSRLIYGKFGDRLRLDNFMIFSCLLCVASYICIIFVPVPAINLIGCAVCGFSVGIMWPGTFSKASATIRGGGTVMFALLALAGDLGCGGGPTLAGLVSSAAGGNLKAGILAAMIFPALLLCGIFLLKRYGKRNRD
;
A
#
# COMPACT_ATOMS: atom_id res chain seq x y z
N MET A 1 11.53 -31.12 -4.39
CA MET A 1 12.86 -30.72 -3.88
C MET A 1 13.64 -30.21 -5.09
N TYR A 2 13.58 -28.90 -5.38
CA TYR A 2 14.32 -28.32 -6.50
C TYR A 2 15.77 -28.08 -6.06
N PRO A 3 16.77 -28.63 -6.75
CA PRO A 3 18.17 -28.41 -6.40
C PRO A 3 18.51 -26.97 -6.77
N LEU A 4 18.86 -26.17 -5.76
CA LEU A 4 19.46 -24.86 -5.96
C LEU A 4 20.84 -25.08 -6.57
N GLY A 5 21.00 -24.54 -7.77
CA GLY A 5 22.24 -24.60 -8.53
C GLY A 5 23.42 -24.08 -7.72
N SER A 6 24.45 -24.91 -7.72
CA SER A 6 25.88 -24.56 -7.79
C SER A 6 26.17 -23.24 -8.51
N ASN A 7 26.01 -22.12 -7.82
CA ASN A 7 26.80 -20.90 -8.03
C ASN A 7 26.77 -20.09 -6.73
N GLY A 8 27.94 -19.98 -6.10
CA GLY A 8 28.16 -19.41 -4.76
C GLY A 8 27.96 -17.90 -4.63
N GLU A 9 26.82 -17.36 -5.05
CA GLU A 9 26.34 -16.09 -4.52
C GLU A 9 25.71 -16.38 -3.14
N LYS A 10 26.48 -16.23 -2.07
CA LYS A 10 25.91 -16.20 -0.71
C LYS A 10 24.89 -15.07 -0.68
N GLY A 11 23.60 -15.41 -0.73
CA GLY A 11 22.53 -14.47 -0.41
C GLY A 11 22.79 -13.87 0.97
N LEU A 12 22.45 -12.60 1.15
CA LEU A 12 22.66 -11.87 2.40
C LEU A 12 22.11 -12.67 3.58
N SER A 13 22.91 -12.80 4.63
CA SER A 13 22.45 -13.39 5.89
C SER A 13 21.32 -12.56 6.48
N LEU A 14 20.39 -13.19 7.22
CA LEU A 14 19.34 -12.49 7.96
C LEU A 14 19.89 -11.31 8.77
N LYS A 15 21.04 -11.52 9.44
CA LYS A 15 21.71 -10.49 10.24
C LYS A 15 22.17 -9.31 9.39
N GLU A 16 22.64 -9.55 8.17
CA GLU A 16 23.09 -8.50 7.24
C GLU A 16 21.89 -7.74 6.67
N LEU A 17 20.78 -8.44 6.41
CA LEU A 17 19.53 -7.82 5.98
C LEU A 17 18.96 -6.89 7.05
N PHE A 18 18.88 -7.34 8.31
CA PHE A 18 18.42 -6.52 9.43
C PHE A 18 19.38 -5.39 9.82
N SER A 19 20.68 -5.53 9.50
CA SER A 19 21.67 -4.47 9.68
C SER A 19 21.54 -3.35 8.63
N SER A 20 20.91 -3.66 7.48
CA SER A 20 20.71 -2.68 6.41
C SER A 20 19.62 -1.67 6.76
N ARG A 21 19.99 -0.38 6.82
CA ARG A 21 19.02 0.72 6.96
C ARG A 21 18.02 0.77 5.81
N VAL A 22 18.44 0.34 4.62
CA VAL A 22 17.58 0.29 3.42
C VAL A 22 16.46 -0.74 3.59
N PHE A 23 16.76 -1.89 4.19
CA PHE A 23 15.76 -2.92 4.47
C PHE A 23 14.67 -2.40 5.40
N TRP A 24 15.03 -1.68 6.47
CA TRP A 24 14.05 -1.07 7.37
C TRP A 24 13.17 -0.01 6.68
N VAL A 25 13.74 0.81 5.80
CA VAL A 25 12.95 1.76 5.00
C VAL A 25 11.95 1.02 4.10
N LEU A 26 12.39 -0.05 3.43
CA LEU A 26 11.52 -0.88 2.59
C LEU A 26 10.43 -1.60 3.41
N ALA A 27 10.78 -2.10 4.60
CA ALA A 27 9.83 -2.75 5.50
C ALA A 27 8.77 -1.76 5.98
N ILE A 28 9.15 -0.54 6.38
CA ILE A 28 8.20 0.52 6.76
C ILE A 28 7.32 0.90 5.58
N MET A 29 7.90 1.06 4.38
CA MET A 29 7.12 1.30 3.17
C MET A 29 6.10 0.20 2.92
N MET A 30 6.46 -1.06 3.19
CA MET A 30 5.56 -2.18 3.00
C MET A 30 4.42 -2.21 4.03
N VAL A 31 4.72 -1.95 5.31
CA VAL A 31 3.69 -1.74 6.35
C VAL A 31 2.73 -0.62 5.92
N CYS A 32 3.27 0.51 5.44
CA CYS A 32 2.45 1.63 5.00
C CYS A 32 1.60 1.29 3.78
N ALA A 33 2.11 0.48 2.84
CA ALA A 33 1.36 0.03 1.68
C ALA A 33 0.15 -0.83 2.09
N GLY A 34 0.38 -1.86 2.91
CA GLY A 34 -0.68 -2.73 3.42
C GLY A 34 -1.69 -1.98 4.31
N ALA A 35 -1.21 -1.08 5.16
CA ALA A 35 -2.07 -0.26 6.00
C ALA A 35 -2.93 0.71 5.18
N SER A 36 -2.37 1.36 4.17
CA SER A 36 -3.13 2.24 3.27
C SER A 36 -4.17 1.46 2.46
N GLU A 37 -3.84 0.25 2.02
CA GLU A 37 -4.77 -0.60 1.29
C GLU A 37 -5.97 -0.99 2.14
N GLN A 38 -5.73 -1.51 3.34
CA GLN A 38 -6.79 -2.04 4.19
C GLN A 38 -7.56 -0.97 4.97
N ALA A 39 -6.95 0.19 5.23
CA ALA A 39 -7.60 1.26 6.00
C ALA A 39 -8.86 1.83 5.35
N VAL A 40 -9.07 1.67 4.03
CA VAL A 40 -10.31 2.07 3.35
C VAL A 40 -11.12 0.89 2.86
N SER A 41 -10.48 -0.18 2.37
CA SER A 41 -11.20 -1.34 1.81
C SER A 41 -12.13 -2.01 2.83
N GLN A 42 -11.72 -2.09 4.10
CA GLN A 42 -12.52 -2.70 5.18
C GLN A 42 -13.80 -1.92 5.49
N TRP A 43 -13.81 -0.60 5.25
CA TRP A 43 -14.96 0.26 5.50
C TRP A 43 -15.78 0.54 4.23
N ALA A 44 -15.32 0.09 3.06
CA ALA A 44 -15.97 0.34 1.77
C ALA A 44 -17.41 -0.20 1.74
N SER A 45 -17.66 -1.40 2.27
CA SER A 45 -19.02 -1.95 2.39
C SER A 45 -19.89 -1.10 3.33
N THR A 46 -19.35 -0.67 4.47
CA THR A 46 -20.07 0.19 5.41
C THR A 46 -20.43 1.54 4.78
N PHE A 47 -19.53 2.16 4.02
CA PHE A 47 -19.83 3.39 3.28
C PHE A 47 -20.90 3.19 2.20
N ALA A 48 -20.90 2.03 1.53
CA ALA A 48 -21.92 1.69 0.54
C ALA A 48 -23.30 1.53 1.19
N GLU A 49 -23.39 0.72 2.24
CA GLU A 49 -24.63 0.40 2.95
C GLU A 49 -25.21 1.63 3.65
N THR A 50 -24.44 2.28 4.52
CA THR A 50 -24.91 3.42 5.31
C THR A 50 -25.08 4.69 4.48
N GLY A 51 -24.32 4.80 3.38
CA GLY A 51 -24.37 5.96 2.51
C GLY A 51 -25.49 5.88 1.47
N LEU A 52 -25.59 4.79 0.72
CA LEU A 52 -26.61 4.67 -0.34
C LEU A 52 -27.92 4.02 0.15
N GLY A 53 -27.98 3.54 1.39
CA GLY A 53 -29.16 2.84 1.92
C GLY A 53 -29.45 1.52 1.19
N VAL A 54 -28.42 0.93 0.57
CA VAL A 54 -28.54 -0.30 -0.23
C VAL A 54 -28.32 -1.54 0.64
N GLY A 55 -28.93 -2.65 0.24
CA GLY A 55 -28.69 -3.93 0.91
C GLY A 55 -27.23 -4.40 0.78
N LYS A 56 -26.78 -5.20 1.75
CA LYS A 56 -25.41 -5.71 1.88
C LYS A 56 -24.78 -6.25 0.59
N ALA A 57 -25.54 -7.02 -0.20
CA ALA A 57 -25.05 -7.57 -1.46
C ALA A 57 -24.69 -6.49 -2.49
N ILE A 58 -25.50 -5.43 -2.62
CA ILE A 58 -25.21 -4.30 -3.50
C ILE A 58 -24.09 -3.45 -2.91
N GLY A 59 -24.02 -3.33 -1.58
CA GLY A 59 -22.92 -2.65 -0.90
C GLY A 59 -21.55 -3.29 -1.17
N ASP A 60 -21.47 -4.62 -1.09
CA ASP A 60 -20.25 -5.38 -1.37
C ASP A 60 -19.82 -5.30 -2.85
N LEU A 61 -20.79 -5.26 -3.76
CA LEU A 61 -20.56 -5.04 -5.20
C LEU A 61 -20.08 -3.61 -5.48
N ALA A 62 -20.71 -2.60 -4.88
CA ALA A 62 -20.38 -1.20 -5.16
C ALA A 62 -19.08 -0.75 -4.50
N GLY A 63 -18.74 -1.29 -3.32
CA GLY A 63 -17.55 -0.93 -2.57
C GLY A 63 -16.37 -1.88 -2.86
N PRO A 64 -16.21 -2.98 -2.09
CA PRO A 64 -15.09 -3.90 -2.22
C PRO A 64 -14.84 -4.46 -3.62
N MET A 65 -15.88 -4.83 -4.38
CA MET A 65 -15.66 -5.34 -5.74
C MET A 65 -15.09 -4.25 -6.67
N ALA A 66 -15.64 -3.04 -6.64
CA ALA A 66 -15.10 -1.92 -7.44
C ALA A 66 -13.65 -1.59 -7.05
N PHE A 67 -13.35 -1.60 -5.74
CA PHE A 67 -11.99 -1.47 -5.21
C PHE A 67 -11.07 -2.55 -5.79
N ALA A 68 -11.47 -3.83 -5.70
CA ALA A 68 -10.67 -4.96 -6.15
C ALA A 68 -10.43 -4.94 -7.67
N VAL A 69 -11.43 -4.58 -8.47
CA VAL A 69 -11.33 -4.46 -9.93
C VAL A 69 -10.32 -3.38 -10.32
N LEU A 70 -10.42 -2.19 -9.72
CA LEU A 70 -9.50 -1.09 -10.01
C LEU A 70 -8.09 -1.36 -9.50
N MET A 71 -7.97 -1.99 -8.33
CA MET A 71 -6.69 -2.45 -7.80
C MET A 71 -6.04 -3.48 -8.73
N GLY A 72 -6.80 -4.47 -9.22
CA GLY A 72 -6.33 -5.45 -10.19
C GLY A 72 -5.93 -4.79 -11.52
N THR A 73 -6.70 -3.80 -11.98
CA THR A 73 -6.39 -3.03 -13.19
C THR A 73 -5.06 -2.29 -13.06
N SER A 74 -4.81 -1.66 -11.91
CA SER A 74 -3.52 -1.01 -11.60
C SER A 74 -2.35 -2.00 -11.69
N ARG A 75 -2.52 -3.21 -11.14
CA ARG A 75 -1.53 -4.29 -11.21
C ARG A 75 -1.31 -4.79 -12.64
N LEU A 76 -2.35 -4.91 -13.46
CA LEU A 76 -2.25 -5.29 -14.87
C LEU A 76 -1.51 -4.24 -15.70
N ILE A 77 -1.83 -2.96 -15.50
CA ILE A 77 -1.13 -1.85 -16.17
C ILE A 77 0.35 -1.89 -15.80
N TYR A 78 0.67 -2.04 -14.53
CA TYR A 78 2.06 -2.15 -14.09
C TYR A 78 2.76 -3.39 -14.64
N GLY A 79 2.13 -4.56 -14.62
CA GLY A 79 2.72 -5.79 -15.15
C GLY A 79 3.00 -5.70 -16.65
N LYS A 80 2.14 -5.03 -17.42
CA LYS A 80 2.29 -4.88 -18.88
C LYS A 80 3.20 -3.73 -19.30
N PHE A 81 3.17 -2.61 -18.58
CA PHE A 81 3.91 -1.40 -18.93
C PHE A 81 5.10 -1.10 -18.00
N GLY A 82 5.42 -2.02 -17.07
CA GLY A 82 6.45 -1.84 -16.04
C GLY A 82 7.83 -1.50 -16.59
N ASP A 83 8.20 -2.06 -17.75
CA ASP A 83 9.49 -1.76 -18.40
C ASP A 83 9.56 -0.35 -18.99
N ARG A 84 8.42 0.28 -19.30
CA ARG A 84 8.36 1.65 -19.85
C ARG A 84 7.99 2.71 -18.81
N LEU A 85 7.43 2.31 -17.67
CA LEU A 85 7.00 3.22 -16.61
C LEU A 85 8.11 3.44 -15.59
N ARG A 86 8.41 4.72 -15.29
CA ARG A 86 9.30 5.07 -14.18
C ARG A 86 8.60 4.76 -12.86
N LEU A 87 8.95 3.62 -12.27
CA LEU A 87 8.40 3.11 -11.00
C LEU A 87 8.23 4.19 -9.93
N ASP A 88 9.28 4.98 -9.70
CA ASP A 88 9.28 6.06 -8.71
C ASP A 88 8.17 7.09 -8.96
N ASN A 89 8.00 7.51 -10.21
CA ASN A 89 7.01 8.53 -10.56
C ASN A 89 5.59 7.98 -10.42
N PHE A 90 5.39 6.71 -10.79
CA PHE A 90 4.09 6.06 -10.69
C PHE A 90 3.71 5.81 -9.22
N MET A 91 4.64 5.38 -8.39
CA MET A 91 4.41 5.24 -6.94
C MET A 91 4.11 6.60 -6.27
N ILE A 92 4.84 7.67 -6.63
CA ILE A 92 4.57 9.02 -6.12
C ILE A 92 3.17 9.48 -6.55
N PHE A 93 2.82 9.31 -7.83
CA PHE A 93 1.50 9.64 -8.35
C PHE A 93 0.40 8.88 -7.61
N SER A 94 0.59 7.59 -7.37
CA SER A 94 -0.32 6.79 -6.55
C SER A 94 -0.41 7.31 -5.12
N CYS A 95 0.68 7.62 -4.42
CA CYS A 95 0.59 8.20 -3.08
C CYS A 95 -0.23 9.50 -3.07
N LEU A 96 -0.01 10.39 -4.04
CA LEU A 96 -0.78 11.63 -4.15
C LEU A 96 -2.26 11.36 -4.45
N LEU A 97 -2.54 10.42 -5.34
CA LEU A 97 -3.91 10.01 -5.67
C LEU A 97 -4.61 9.36 -4.46
N CYS A 98 -3.89 8.57 -3.66
CA CYS A 98 -4.38 7.99 -2.40
C CYS A 98 -4.81 9.10 -1.43
N VAL A 99 -3.93 10.07 -1.20
CA VAL A 99 -4.19 11.20 -0.30
C VAL A 99 -5.37 12.03 -0.82
N ALA A 100 -5.44 12.30 -2.13
CA ALA A 100 -6.57 12.98 -2.74
C ALA A 100 -7.89 12.22 -2.55
N SER A 101 -7.89 10.89 -2.74
CA SER A 101 -9.05 10.04 -2.48
C SER A 101 -9.48 10.08 -1.02
N TYR A 102 -8.53 10.05 -0.07
CA TYR A 102 -8.84 10.13 1.37
C TYR A 102 -9.48 11.48 1.71
N ILE A 103 -8.90 12.57 1.22
CA ILE A 103 -9.45 13.93 1.39
C ILE A 103 -10.87 13.98 0.81
N CYS A 104 -11.09 13.41 -0.38
CA CYS A 104 -12.40 13.35 -1.00
C CYS A 104 -13.43 12.63 -0.10
N ILE A 105 -13.08 11.46 0.45
CA ILE A 105 -13.95 10.68 1.35
C ILE A 105 -14.28 11.43 2.64
N ILE A 106 -13.31 12.19 3.18
CA ILE A 106 -13.47 12.93 4.44
C ILE A 106 -14.35 14.17 4.22
N PHE A 107 -14.02 15.01 3.23
CA PHE A 107 -14.67 16.31 3.05
C PHE A 107 -16.01 16.23 2.32
N VAL A 108 -16.22 15.22 1.47
CA VAL A 108 -17.46 15.11 0.70
C VAL A 108 -18.47 14.25 1.48
N PRO A 109 -19.64 14.77 1.88
CA PRO A 109 -20.68 14.00 2.55
C PRO A 109 -21.62 13.31 1.53
N VAL A 110 -21.14 13.00 0.33
CA VAL A 110 -21.92 12.36 -0.74
C VAL A 110 -21.48 10.90 -0.87
N PRO A 111 -22.34 9.93 -0.53
CA PRO A 111 -22.05 8.50 -0.57
C PRO A 111 -21.48 7.98 -1.89
N ALA A 112 -22.05 8.40 -3.01
CA ALA A 112 -21.58 8.01 -4.34
C ALA A 112 -20.14 8.48 -4.60
N ILE A 113 -19.80 9.69 -4.13
CA ILE A 113 -18.44 10.24 -4.26
C ILE A 113 -17.47 9.49 -3.35
N ASN A 114 -17.90 9.10 -2.14
CA ASN A 114 -17.08 8.30 -1.24
C ASN A 114 -16.78 6.92 -1.83
N LEU A 115 -17.74 6.29 -2.52
CA LEU A 115 -17.52 5.02 -3.23
C LEU A 115 -16.54 5.17 -4.39
N ILE A 116 -16.68 6.23 -5.20
CA ILE A 116 -15.72 6.55 -6.25
C ILE A 116 -14.33 6.77 -5.63
N GLY A 117 -14.25 7.50 -4.51
CA GLY A 117 -13.02 7.72 -3.75
C GLY A 117 -12.39 6.41 -3.27
N CYS A 118 -13.18 5.48 -2.73
CA CYS A 118 -12.72 4.14 -2.36
C CYS A 118 -12.19 3.38 -3.57
N ALA A 119 -12.93 3.40 -4.69
CA ALA A 119 -12.55 2.70 -5.92
C ALA A 119 -11.22 3.25 -6.49
N VAL A 120 -11.10 4.58 -6.60
CA VAL A 120 -9.87 5.27 -7.03
C VAL A 120 -8.73 5.03 -6.05
N CYS A 121 -9.01 4.97 -4.75
CA CYS A 121 -8.02 4.55 -3.76
C CYS A 121 -7.50 3.14 -4.05
N GLY A 122 -8.37 2.19 -4.40
CA GLY A 122 -8.00 0.83 -4.82
C GLY A 122 -7.03 0.83 -6.01
N PHE A 123 -7.32 1.63 -7.04
CA PHE A 123 -6.39 1.83 -8.17
C PHE A 123 -5.02 2.33 -7.72
N SER A 124 -5.02 3.34 -6.85
CA SER A 124 -3.83 3.99 -6.32
C SER A 124 -2.95 3.02 -5.51
N VAL A 125 -3.51 2.34 -4.50
CA VAL A 125 -2.74 1.45 -3.61
C VAL A 125 -2.28 0.17 -4.31
N GLY A 126 -2.92 -0.20 -5.42
CA GLY A 126 -2.60 -1.41 -6.19
C GLY A 126 -1.14 -1.54 -6.62
N ILE A 127 -0.43 -0.42 -6.82
CA ILE A 127 1.01 -0.42 -7.14
C ILE A 127 1.92 -0.38 -5.89
N MET A 128 1.45 0.15 -4.76
CA MET A 128 2.34 0.46 -3.63
C MET A 128 3.09 -0.78 -3.14
N TRP A 129 2.39 -1.91 -3.06
CA TRP A 129 2.96 -3.20 -2.66
C TRP A 129 3.94 -3.77 -3.71
N PRO A 130 3.54 -4.06 -4.97
CA PRO A 130 4.47 -4.58 -5.97
C PRO A 130 5.61 -3.61 -6.29
N GLY A 131 5.37 -2.30 -6.25
CA GLY A 131 6.40 -1.28 -6.45
C GLY A 131 7.44 -1.28 -5.33
N THR A 132 7.04 -1.50 -4.08
CA THR A 132 7.98 -1.65 -2.97
C THR A 132 8.82 -2.93 -3.13
N PHE A 133 8.23 -4.03 -3.59
CA PHE A 133 8.99 -5.24 -3.92
C PHE A 133 9.99 -5.02 -5.06
N SER A 134 9.59 -4.33 -6.13
CA SER A 134 10.49 -4.00 -7.24
C SER A 134 11.62 -3.06 -6.81
N LYS A 135 11.37 -2.13 -5.87
CA LYS A 135 12.44 -1.33 -5.25
C LYS A 135 13.38 -2.18 -4.39
N ALA A 136 12.84 -3.12 -3.63
CA ALA A 136 13.63 -3.99 -2.77
C ALA A 136 14.59 -4.85 -3.60
N SER A 137 14.11 -5.46 -4.68
CA SER A 137 14.94 -6.26 -5.58
C SER A 137 16.04 -5.43 -6.28
N ALA A 138 15.73 -4.18 -6.65
CA ALA A 138 16.70 -3.29 -7.29
C ALA A 138 17.76 -2.74 -6.31
N THR A 139 17.40 -2.54 -5.04
CA THR A 139 18.28 -1.87 -4.06
C THR A 139 19.12 -2.86 -3.25
N ILE A 140 18.56 -4.03 -2.91
CA ILE A 140 19.23 -5.06 -2.13
C ILE A 140 19.54 -6.24 -3.05
N ARG A 141 20.72 -6.21 -3.68
CA ARG A 141 21.21 -7.34 -4.48
C ARG A 141 21.56 -8.50 -3.55
N GLY A 142 21.05 -9.69 -3.84
CA GLY A 142 21.30 -10.89 -3.03
C GLY A 142 20.40 -11.06 -1.80
N GLY A 143 19.32 -10.29 -1.63
CA GLY A 143 18.37 -10.47 -0.52
C GLY A 143 17.57 -11.79 -0.58
N GLY A 144 17.48 -12.39 -1.76
CA GLY A 144 16.86 -13.71 -1.97
C GLY A 144 15.40 -13.82 -1.53
N THR A 145 14.92 -15.04 -1.34
CA THR A 145 13.54 -15.35 -0.93
C THR A 145 13.21 -14.81 0.46
N VAL A 146 14.18 -14.78 1.37
CA VAL A 146 14.02 -14.35 2.75
C VAL A 146 13.64 -12.88 2.85
N MET A 147 14.28 -12.00 2.06
CA MET A 147 13.92 -10.59 2.01
C MET A 147 12.46 -10.40 1.59
N PHE A 148 12.02 -11.09 0.54
CA PHE A 148 10.64 -11.00 0.07
C PHE A 148 9.65 -11.55 1.09
N ALA A 149 9.99 -12.63 1.80
CA ALA A 149 9.16 -13.17 2.86
C ALA A 149 9.00 -12.18 4.03
N LEU A 150 10.08 -11.56 4.47
CA LEU A 150 10.03 -10.55 5.54
C LEU A 150 9.26 -9.30 5.13
N LEU A 151 9.41 -8.85 3.88
CA LEU A 151 8.63 -7.74 3.35
C LEU A 151 7.15 -8.12 3.24
N ALA A 152 6.82 -9.32 2.75
CA ALA A 152 5.44 -9.80 2.73
C ALA A 152 4.82 -9.78 4.13
N LEU A 153 5.54 -10.30 5.13
CA LEU A 153 5.13 -10.25 6.53
C LEU A 153 4.92 -8.81 7.04
N ALA A 154 5.83 -7.88 6.69
CA ALA A 154 5.65 -6.48 7.02
C ALA A 154 4.39 -5.87 6.37
N GLY A 155 4.07 -6.27 5.13
CA GLY A 155 2.82 -5.91 4.46
C GLY A 155 1.59 -6.42 5.19
N ASP A 156 1.58 -7.69 5.59
CA ASP A 156 0.49 -8.31 6.35
C ASP A 156 0.28 -7.64 7.72
N LEU A 157 1.36 -7.26 8.40
CA LEU A 157 1.30 -6.44 9.61
C LEU A 157 0.65 -5.08 9.34
N GLY A 158 0.95 -4.47 8.20
CA GLY A 158 0.27 -3.26 7.72
C GLY A 158 -1.23 -3.48 7.51
N CYS A 159 -1.60 -4.56 6.82
CA CYS A 159 -2.99 -4.94 6.56
C CYS A 159 -3.82 -5.10 7.84
N GLY A 160 -3.24 -5.64 8.91
CA GLY A 160 -3.89 -5.70 10.22
C GLY A 160 -3.84 -4.36 10.97
N GLY A 161 -2.72 -3.65 10.92
CA GLY A 161 -2.47 -2.42 11.67
C GLY A 161 -3.26 -1.21 11.16
N GLY A 162 -3.44 -1.07 9.85
CA GLY A 162 -4.15 0.04 9.22
C GLY A 162 -5.61 0.16 9.67
N PRO A 163 -6.45 -0.87 9.44
CA PRO A 163 -7.84 -0.90 9.90
C PRO A 163 -7.96 -0.78 11.41
N THR A 164 -7.06 -1.41 12.17
CA THR A 164 -7.05 -1.34 13.64
C THR A 164 -6.86 0.10 14.10
N LEU A 165 -5.87 0.81 13.56
CA LEU A 165 -5.62 2.22 13.88
C LEU A 165 -6.80 3.10 13.47
N ALA A 166 -7.33 2.93 12.26
CA ALA A 166 -8.50 3.67 11.80
C ALA A 166 -9.74 3.40 12.66
N GLY A 167 -9.96 2.15 13.08
CA GLY A 167 -11.05 1.72 13.93
C GLY A 167 -10.94 2.27 15.36
N LEU A 168 -9.74 2.24 15.96
CA LEU A 168 -9.51 2.82 17.29
C LEU A 168 -9.75 4.33 17.30
N VAL A 169 -9.27 5.05 16.28
CA VAL A 169 -9.49 6.49 16.15
C VAL A 169 -10.96 6.80 15.88
N SER A 170 -11.63 6.02 15.03
CA SER A 170 -13.07 6.14 14.79
C SER A 170 -13.87 5.96 16.08
N SER A 171 -13.57 4.91 16.86
CA SER A 171 -14.22 4.64 18.15
C SER A 171 -13.99 5.76 19.17
N ALA A 172 -12.76 6.27 19.27
CA ALA A 172 -12.43 7.41 20.13
C ALA A 172 -13.15 8.70 19.71
N ALA A 173 -13.43 8.86 18.41
CA ALA A 173 -14.19 9.97 17.84
C ALA A 173 -15.72 9.72 17.81
N GLY A 174 -16.23 8.76 18.59
CA GLY A 174 -17.66 8.47 18.70
C GLY A 174 -18.27 7.72 17.51
N GLY A 175 -17.46 6.91 16.81
CA GLY A 175 -17.88 6.14 15.63
C GLY A 175 -17.70 6.89 14.30
N ASN A 176 -16.96 8.00 14.29
CA ASN A 176 -16.74 8.78 13.08
C ASN A 176 -15.66 8.17 12.19
N LEU A 177 -16.07 7.38 11.20
CA LEU A 177 -15.19 6.73 10.22
C LEU A 177 -14.28 7.72 9.47
N LYS A 178 -14.72 8.98 9.28
CA LYS A 178 -13.91 10.01 8.62
C LYS A 178 -12.68 10.38 9.44
N ALA A 179 -12.80 10.39 10.78
CA ALA A 179 -11.66 10.62 11.67
C ALA A 179 -10.65 9.46 11.59
N GLY A 180 -11.14 8.22 11.46
CA GLY A 180 -10.31 7.03 11.24
C GLY A 180 -9.52 7.10 9.93
N ILE A 181 -10.16 7.48 8.82
CA ILE A 181 -9.49 7.65 7.51
C ILE A 181 -8.49 8.81 7.55
N LEU A 182 -8.82 9.89 8.26
CA LEU A 182 -7.90 11.02 8.43
C LEU A 182 -6.62 10.58 9.15
N ALA A 183 -6.73 9.77 10.20
CA ALA A 183 -5.56 9.18 10.85
C ALA A 183 -4.78 8.23 9.92
N ALA A 184 -5.48 7.45 9.10
CA ALA A 184 -4.86 6.57 8.12
C ALA A 184 -4.08 7.30 7.02
N MET A 185 -4.29 8.61 6.83
CA MET A 185 -3.54 9.44 5.87
C MET A 185 -2.03 9.53 6.21
N ILE A 186 -1.65 9.20 7.45
CA ILE A 186 -0.24 9.12 7.84
C ILE A 186 0.51 8.04 7.06
N PHE A 187 -0.14 6.92 6.71
CA PHE A 187 0.51 5.80 6.02
C PHE A 187 0.95 6.16 4.58
N PRO A 188 0.09 6.70 3.68
CA PRO A 188 0.54 7.08 2.35
C PRO A 188 1.56 8.23 2.40
N ALA A 189 1.50 9.12 3.40
CA ALA A 189 2.51 10.15 3.61
C ALA A 189 3.87 9.56 4.02
N LEU A 190 3.90 8.60 4.94
CA LEU A 190 5.11 7.87 5.33
C LEU A 190 5.70 7.07 4.17
N LEU A 191 4.85 6.44 3.35
CA LEU A 191 5.30 5.73 2.15
C LEU A 191 5.96 6.69 1.15
N LEU A 192 5.34 7.85 0.91
CA LEU A 192 5.90 8.89 0.06
C LEU A 192 7.27 9.36 0.56
N CYS A 193 7.40 9.63 1.87
CA CYS A 193 8.69 9.93 2.50
C CYS A 193 9.72 8.82 2.30
N GLY A 194 9.31 7.55 2.46
CA GLY A 194 10.17 6.38 2.22
C GLY A 194 10.71 6.30 0.78
N ILE A 195 9.88 6.62 -0.22
CA ILE A 195 10.31 6.70 -1.63
C ILE A 195 11.42 7.74 -1.79
N PHE A 196 11.26 8.94 -1.21
CA PHE A 196 12.26 10.01 -1.29
C PHE A 196 13.56 9.63 -0.56
N LEU A 197 13.46 8.99 0.61
CA LEU A 197 14.62 8.50 1.36
C LEU A 197 15.41 7.46 0.55
N LEU A 198 14.73 6.48 -0.06
CA LEU A 198 15.37 5.50 -0.94
C LEU A 198 16.06 6.16 -2.14
N LYS A 199 15.43 7.18 -2.74
CA LYS A 199 16.02 7.95 -3.85
C LYS A 199 17.32 8.64 -3.43
N ARG A 200 17.37 9.16 -2.20
CA ARG A 200 18.57 9.80 -1.63
C ARG A 200 19.67 8.78 -1.33
N TYR A 201 19.33 7.60 -0.81
CA TYR A 201 20.30 6.52 -0.60
C TYR A 201 20.88 5.99 -1.91
N GLY A 202 20.06 5.83 -2.96
CA GLY A 202 20.53 5.40 -4.28
C GLY A 202 21.48 6.39 -4.96
N LYS A 203 21.37 7.69 -4.65
CA LYS A 203 22.31 8.73 -5.12
C LYS A 203 23.64 8.67 -4.37
N ARG A 204 23.60 8.53 -3.05
CA ARG A 204 24.79 8.56 -2.16
C ARG A 204 25.72 7.33 -2.29
N ASN A 205 25.24 6.21 -2.83
CA ASN A 205 26.09 5.04 -3.13
C ASN A 205 26.76 5.11 -4.52
N ARG A 206 26.53 6.18 -5.29
CA ARG A 206 27.15 6.43 -6.61
C ARG A 206 28.21 7.54 -6.58
N ASP A 207 28.38 8.21 -5.45
CA ASP A 207 29.43 9.20 -5.17
C ASP A 207 30.45 8.58 -4.21
#